data_AF-A0A100WGL1-F1
#
_entry.id   AF-A0A100WGL1-F1
#
_cell.length_a   1.000
_cell.length_b   1.000
_cell.length_c   1.000
_cell.angle_alpha   90.00
_cell.angle_beta   90.00
_cell.angle_gamma   90.00
#
_symmetry.space_group_name_H-M   'P 1'
#
loop_
_entity.id
_entity.type
_entity.pdbx_description
1 polymer ?
#
loop_
_entity_poly.entity_id
_entity_poly.type
_entity_poly.pdbx_seq_one_letter_code
_entity_poly.pdbx_strand_id
1 'polypeptide(L)'
;MWVGPGGGIETGEEPADTLRRELFEETGFVLDPSHGAQLVWVQTAELSEMQPHGYTGVVNFYFLIRVAAFEPESGVDTDAAGHPDAEGILTQRWWSLADITTAHHHGVLFSPRALPTLLSSLLTVGPPPTPVRVGL
;
A
#
# COMPACT_ATOMS: atom_id res chain seq x y z
N MET A 1 5.61 11.37 -3.08
CA MET A 1 4.30 10.88 -2.58
C MET A 1 4.58 9.64 -1.77
N TRP A 2 3.85 9.43 -0.68
CA TRP A 2 3.96 8.23 0.15
C TRP A 2 2.82 7.27 -0.16
N VAL A 3 3.12 5.99 -0.25
CA VAL A 3 2.16 4.91 -0.47
C VAL A 3 2.47 3.78 0.50
N GLY A 4 1.50 2.89 0.75
CA GLY A 4 1.81 1.63 1.43
C GLY A 4 2.61 0.72 0.50
N PRO A 5 3.38 -0.25 1.03
CA PRO A 5 4.04 -1.27 0.21
C PRO A 5 3.02 -2.02 -0.64
N GLY A 6 3.35 -2.29 -1.89
CA GLY A 6 2.46 -2.90 -2.85
C GLY A 6 2.78 -2.50 -4.28
N GLY A 7 2.41 -3.37 -5.21
CA GLY A 7 2.64 -3.19 -6.63
C GLY A 7 1.57 -3.82 -7.50
N GLY A 8 1.92 -4.08 -8.75
CA GLY A 8 1.01 -4.57 -9.77
C GLY A 8 0.61 -6.02 -9.53
N ILE A 9 -0.67 -6.33 -9.78
CA ILE A 9 -1.13 -7.73 -9.82
C ILE A 9 -0.63 -8.37 -11.11
N GLU A 10 0.14 -9.46 -11.00
CA GLU A 10 0.61 -10.21 -12.16
C GLU A 10 -0.45 -11.16 -12.73
N THR A 11 -0.21 -11.66 -13.93
CA THR A 11 -1.15 -12.58 -14.60
C THR A 11 -1.32 -13.87 -13.80
N GLY A 12 -2.52 -14.09 -13.29
CA GLY A 12 -2.87 -15.27 -12.51
C GLY A 12 -2.74 -15.11 -11.00
N GLU A 13 -2.34 -13.93 -10.51
CA GLU A 13 -2.33 -13.61 -9.09
C GLU A 13 -3.71 -13.15 -8.60
N GLU A 14 -4.09 -13.61 -7.41
CA GLU A 14 -5.15 -12.99 -6.64
C GLU A 14 -4.59 -11.82 -5.81
N PRO A 15 -5.39 -10.80 -5.45
CA PRO A 15 -4.90 -9.63 -4.71
C PRO A 15 -4.15 -9.98 -3.40
N ALA A 16 -4.51 -11.07 -2.74
CA ALA A 16 -3.83 -11.52 -1.51
C ALA A 16 -2.45 -12.15 -1.78
N ASP A 17 -2.26 -12.76 -2.94
CA ASP A 17 -0.96 -13.33 -3.34
C ASP A 17 -0.01 -12.21 -3.77
N THR A 18 -0.50 -11.25 -4.56
CA THR A 18 0.23 -10.01 -4.87
C THR A 18 0.65 -9.29 -3.58
N LEU A 19 -0.26 -9.09 -2.62
CA LEU A 19 0.07 -8.46 -1.34
C LEU A 19 1.21 -9.18 -0.60
N ARG A 20 1.21 -10.52 -0.61
CA ARG A 20 2.26 -11.31 0.05
C ARG A 20 3.60 -11.15 -0.64
N ARG A 21 3.62 -11.21 -1.97
CA ARG A 21 4.83 -11.04 -2.78
C ARG A 21 5.43 -9.65 -2.56
N GLU A 22 4.63 -8.61 -2.78
CA GLU A 22 5.07 -7.20 -2.71
C GLU A 22 5.56 -6.82 -1.31
N LEU A 23 4.88 -7.26 -0.24
CA LEU A 23 5.37 -7.00 1.13
C LEU A 23 6.73 -7.65 1.39
N PHE A 24 6.95 -8.85 0.85
CA PHE A 24 8.23 -9.52 0.98
C PHE A 24 9.30 -8.82 0.14
N GLU A 25 9.02 -8.54 -1.13
CA GLU A 25 9.95 -7.86 -2.05
C GLU A 25 10.36 -6.50 -1.51
N GLU A 26 9.40 -5.65 -1.15
CA GLU A 26 9.70 -4.28 -0.72
C GLU A 26 10.23 -4.17 0.70
N THR A 27 9.79 -5.03 1.63
CA THR A 27 10.02 -4.82 3.07
C THR A 27 10.59 -6.03 3.82
N GLY A 28 10.76 -7.17 3.14
CA GLY A 28 11.21 -8.42 3.75
C GLY A 28 10.16 -9.10 4.62
N PHE A 29 8.97 -8.51 4.71
CA PHE A 29 7.91 -8.99 5.57
C PHE A 29 7.20 -10.20 4.97
N VAL A 30 7.26 -11.33 5.68
CA VAL A 30 6.57 -12.56 5.27
C VAL A 30 5.15 -12.57 5.80
N LEU A 31 4.19 -12.31 4.90
CA LEU A 31 2.77 -12.35 5.24
C LEU A 31 2.21 -13.79 5.25
N ASP A 32 2.03 -14.35 6.44
CA ASP A 32 1.34 -15.63 6.64
C ASP A 32 -0.15 -15.47 7.04
N PRO A 33 -0.99 -16.52 6.88
CA PRO A 33 -2.43 -16.46 7.16
C PRO A 33 -2.82 -16.02 8.59
N SER A 34 -1.96 -16.23 9.59
CA SER A 34 -2.25 -15.86 10.99
C SER A 34 -2.31 -14.34 11.20
N HIS A 35 -1.73 -13.56 10.30
CA HIS A 35 -1.82 -12.09 10.33
C HIS A 35 -3.23 -11.56 10.02
N GLY A 36 -4.09 -12.40 9.43
CA GLY A 36 -5.49 -12.03 9.15
C GLY A 36 -5.62 -10.78 8.29
N ALA A 37 -4.82 -10.67 7.21
CA ALA A 37 -4.89 -9.55 6.28
C ALA A 37 -6.33 -9.34 5.80
N GLN A 38 -6.87 -8.14 6.03
CA GLN A 38 -8.26 -7.82 5.74
C GLN A 38 -8.33 -6.74 4.67
N LEU A 39 -9.00 -7.00 3.55
CA LEU A 39 -9.31 -5.97 2.56
C LEU A 39 -10.26 -4.93 3.17
N VAL A 40 -9.81 -3.68 3.28
CA VAL A 40 -10.57 -2.60 3.93
C VAL A 40 -11.01 -1.53 2.95
N TRP A 41 -10.21 -1.24 1.92
CA TRP A 41 -10.55 -0.23 0.91
C TRP A 41 -10.29 -0.71 -0.50
N VAL A 42 -11.13 -0.25 -1.43
CA VAL A 42 -10.92 -0.38 -2.87
C VAL A 42 -10.98 1.01 -3.47
N GLN A 43 -9.97 1.38 -4.25
CA GLN A 43 -9.90 2.67 -4.92
C GLN A 43 -9.86 2.44 -6.43
N THR A 44 -10.66 3.18 -7.18
CA THR A 44 -10.54 3.25 -8.63
C THR A 44 -10.10 4.66 -8.98
N ALA A 45 -8.96 4.78 -9.65
CA ALA A 45 -8.41 6.05 -10.08
C ALA A 45 -8.21 6.02 -11.59
N GLU A 46 -8.82 6.97 -12.29
CA GLU A 46 -8.51 7.21 -13.70
C GLU A 46 -7.23 8.04 -13.78
N LEU A 47 -6.28 7.56 -14.58
CA LEU A 47 -4.94 8.09 -14.70
C LEU A 47 -4.63 8.29 -16.19
N SER A 48 -4.88 9.51 -16.68
CA SER A 48 -4.74 9.84 -18.11
C SER A 48 -3.31 9.61 -18.63
N GLU A 49 -2.31 9.64 -17.77
CA GLU A 49 -0.91 9.33 -18.15
C GLU A 49 -0.69 7.83 -18.47
N MET A 50 -1.61 6.95 -18.09
CA MET A 50 -1.55 5.54 -18.44
C MET A 50 -2.21 5.22 -19.80
N GLN A 51 -2.96 6.15 -20.39
CA GLN A 51 -3.63 5.96 -21.70
C GLN A 51 -2.66 5.55 -22.82
N PRO A 52 -1.45 6.14 -22.96
CA PRO A 52 -0.47 5.70 -23.97
C PRO A 52 -0.03 4.24 -23.81
N HIS A 53 -0.19 3.67 -22.62
CA HIS A 53 0.15 2.28 -22.30
C HIS A 53 -1.07 1.34 -22.41
N GLY A 54 -2.22 1.84 -22.85
CA GLY A 54 -3.45 1.05 -23.04
C GLY A 54 -4.33 0.92 -21.80
N TYR A 55 -4.07 1.70 -20.74
CA TYR A 55 -4.84 1.64 -19.50
C TYR A 55 -5.55 2.97 -19.23
N THR A 56 -6.77 2.89 -18.69
CA THR A 56 -7.54 4.08 -18.24
C THR A 56 -7.14 4.54 -16.84
N GLY A 57 -6.50 3.66 -16.06
CA GLY A 57 -6.00 3.94 -14.73
C GLY A 57 -5.83 2.67 -13.91
N VAL A 58 -6.01 2.77 -12.60
CA VAL A 58 -5.71 1.69 -11.64
C VAL A 58 -6.88 1.37 -10.73
N VAL A 59 -6.92 0.12 -10.28
CA VAL A 59 -7.74 -0.33 -9.15
C VAL A 59 -6.80 -0.79 -8.04
N ASN A 60 -6.81 -0.06 -6.92
CA ASN A 60 -5.98 -0.38 -5.76
C ASN A 60 -6.81 -1.13 -4.71
N PHE A 61 -6.24 -2.20 -4.17
CA PHE A 61 -6.80 -2.98 -3.06
C PHE A 61 -5.95 -2.73 -1.81
N TYR A 62 -6.53 -2.12 -0.78
CA TYR A 62 -5.81 -1.79 0.45
C TYR A 62 -6.19 -2.75 1.56
N PHE A 63 -5.18 -3.41 2.12
CA PHE A 63 -5.33 -4.39 3.20
C PHE A 63 -4.87 -3.82 4.54
N LEU A 64 -5.60 -4.13 5.60
CA LEU A 64 -5.19 -3.93 6.98
C LEU A 64 -4.47 -5.19 7.47
N ILE A 65 -3.25 -5.00 7.95
CA ILE A 65 -2.43 -6.05 8.56
C ILE A 65 -1.95 -5.52 9.91
N ARG A 66 -2.08 -6.32 10.98
CA ARG A 66 -1.55 -5.98 12.31
C ARG A 66 -0.23 -6.70 12.52
N VAL A 67 0.84 -5.94 12.70
CA VAL A 67 2.20 -6.46 12.88
C VAL A 67 2.93 -5.68 13.96
N ALA A 68 3.93 -6.29 14.58
CA ALA A 68 4.91 -5.55 15.35
C ALA A 68 5.75 -4.70 14.39
N ALA A 69 6.18 -3.51 14.83
CA ALA A 69 7.09 -2.69 14.04
C ALA A 69 8.42 -3.43 13.84
N PHE A 70 8.97 -3.34 12.63
CA PHE A 70 10.24 -3.90 12.21
C PHE A 70 10.97 -2.90 11.32
N GLU A 71 12.28 -3.05 11.15
CA GLU A 71 13.01 -2.24 10.16
C GLU A 71 12.78 -2.82 8.77
N PRO A 72 12.18 -2.08 7.82
CA PRO A 72 11.96 -2.58 6.47
C PRO A 72 13.30 -2.85 5.79
N GLU A 73 13.47 -4.07 5.27
CA GLU A 73 14.63 -4.48 4.50
C GLU A 73 14.14 -5.38 3.38
N SER A 74 14.45 -5.05 2.12
CA SER A 74 14.01 -5.82 0.95
C SER A 74 14.26 -7.32 1.12
N GLY A 75 13.26 -8.13 0.77
CA GLY A 75 13.37 -9.59 0.75
C GLY A 75 14.08 -10.13 -0.50
N VAL A 76 14.33 -9.27 -1.48
CA VAL A 76 15.04 -9.60 -2.72
C VAL A 76 16.39 -8.88 -2.80
N ASP A 77 17.31 -9.43 -3.60
CA ASP A 77 18.64 -8.85 -3.82
C ASP A 77 18.54 -7.50 -4.55
N THR A 78 19.50 -6.60 -4.31
CA THR A 78 19.53 -5.23 -4.88
C THR A 78 19.50 -5.19 -6.40
N ASP A 79 20.01 -6.23 -7.06
CA ASP A 79 20.10 -6.33 -8.52
C ASP A 79 18.92 -7.11 -9.14
N ALA A 80 18.00 -7.61 -8.31
CA ALA A 80 16.85 -8.40 -8.75
C ALA A 80 15.68 -7.49 -9.21
N ALA A 81 14.86 -8.00 -10.13
CA ALA A 81 13.57 -7.39 -10.42
C ALA A 81 12.67 -7.44 -9.16
N GLY A 82 11.86 -6.41 -8.96
CA GLY A 82 11.03 -6.24 -7.75
C GLY A 82 11.74 -5.58 -6.57
N HIS A 83 13.06 -5.33 -6.65
CA HIS A 83 13.75 -4.59 -5.59
C HIS A 83 13.26 -3.14 -5.53
N PRO A 84 12.99 -2.57 -4.34
CA PRO A 84 12.45 -1.20 -4.19
C PRO A 84 13.25 -0.13 -4.94
N ASP A 85 14.58 -0.25 -4.98
CA ASP A 85 15.46 0.69 -5.70
C ASP A 85 15.20 0.69 -7.22
N ALA A 86 14.91 -0.47 -7.80
CA ALA A 86 14.60 -0.61 -9.22
C ALA A 86 13.20 -0.06 -9.57
N GLU A 87 12.30 -0.04 -8.58
CA GLU A 87 10.92 0.45 -8.72
C GLU A 87 10.77 1.95 -8.41
N GLY A 88 11.87 2.64 -8.13
CA GLY A 88 11.87 4.08 -7.84
C GLY A 88 11.39 4.44 -6.43
N ILE A 89 11.40 3.47 -5.50
CA ILE A 89 11.14 3.72 -4.08
C ILE A 89 12.37 4.40 -3.49
N LEU A 90 12.19 5.64 -3.03
CA LEU A 90 13.31 6.46 -2.53
C LEU A 90 13.63 6.19 -1.06
N THR A 91 12.62 5.80 -0.27
CA THR A 91 12.75 5.57 1.17
C THR A 91 11.50 4.89 1.71
N GLN A 92 11.67 4.13 2.79
CA GLN A 92 10.61 3.51 3.57
C GLN A 92 10.77 3.89 5.04
N ARG A 93 9.66 4.03 5.74
CA ARG A 93 9.65 4.22 7.20
C ARG A 93 8.28 3.94 7.79
N TRP A 94 8.26 3.60 9.07
CA TRP A 94 7.03 3.63 9.85
C TRP A 94 6.60 5.07 10.13
N TRP A 95 5.29 5.30 10.02
CA TRP A 95 4.67 6.59 10.29
C TRP A 95 3.67 6.48 11.44
N SER A 96 3.69 7.46 12.35
CA SER A 96 2.58 7.65 13.28
C SER A 96 1.42 8.38 12.57
N LEU A 97 0.19 8.19 13.05
CA LEU A 97 -0.97 8.94 12.55
C LEU A 97 -0.78 10.46 12.72
N ALA A 98 -0.15 10.88 13.81
CA ALA A 98 0.15 12.29 14.08
C ALA A 98 1.13 12.88 13.05
N ASP A 99 2.17 12.13 12.70
CA ASP A 99 3.14 12.55 11.69
C ASP A 99 2.50 12.58 10.29
N ILE A 100 1.69 11.57 9.94
CA ILE A 100 0.94 11.56 8.67
C ILE A 100 0.06 12.79 8.56
N THR A 101 -0.70 13.09 9.63
CA THR A 101 -1.61 14.24 9.67
C THR A 101 -0.84 15.56 9.51
N THR A 102 0.26 15.72 10.25
CA THR A 102 1.14 16.90 10.16
C THR A 102 1.72 17.05 8.75
N ALA A 103 2.34 16.00 8.22
CA ALA A 103 2.93 16.03 6.87
C ALA A 103 1.87 16.32 5.80
N HIS A 104 0.68 15.73 5.90
CA HIS A 104 -0.43 15.98 5.00
C HIS A 104 -0.88 17.45 5.04
N HIS A 105 -1.00 18.06 6.22
CA HIS A 105 -1.29 19.49 6.35
C HIS A 105 -0.23 20.38 5.69
N HIS A 106 1.02 19.92 5.63
CA HIS A 106 2.13 20.61 4.98
C HIS A 106 2.25 20.29 3.47
N GLY A 107 1.25 19.62 2.89
CA GLY A 107 1.18 19.33 1.44
C GLY A 107 1.87 18.04 1.01
N VAL A 108 2.32 17.20 1.95
CA VAL A 108 2.83 15.87 1.61
C VAL A 108 1.67 14.99 1.14
N LEU A 109 1.84 14.43 -0.06
CA LEU A 109 0.85 13.60 -0.70
C LEU A 109 0.96 12.14 -0.25
N PHE A 110 -0.17 11.55 0.13
CA PHE A 110 -0.34 10.12 0.45
C PHE A 110 -1.30 9.45 -0.54
N SER A 111 -1.21 8.14 -0.73
CA SER A 111 -2.24 7.33 -1.39
C SER A 111 -2.83 6.30 -0.42
N PRO A 112 -4.17 6.23 -0.28
CA PRO A 112 -5.16 7.17 -0.84
C PRO A 112 -4.97 8.59 -0.28
N ARG A 113 -5.44 9.65 -0.96
CA ARG A 113 -5.26 11.04 -0.48
C ARG A 113 -5.87 11.27 0.89
N ALA A 114 -7.00 10.62 1.16
CA ALA A 114 -7.68 10.67 2.44
C ALA A 114 -7.06 9.75 3.52
N LEU A 115 -5.84 9.22 3.33
CA LEU A 115 -5.18 8.30 4.27
C LEU A 115 -5.21 8.78 5.74
N PRO A 116 -4.97 10.06 6.10
CA PRO A 116 -5.02 10.48 7.50
C PRO A 116 -6.39 10.20 8.15
N THR A 117 -7.47 10.55 7.46
CA THR A 117 -8.85 10.36 7.94
C THR A 117 -9.24 8.88 7.97
N LEU A 118 -8.86 8.14 6.93
CA LEU A 118 -9.16 6.72 6.78
C LEU A 118 -8.42 5.88 7.85
N LEU A 119 -7.14 6.15 8.07
CA LEU A 119 -6.35 5.48 9.10
C LEU A 119 -6.85 5.83 10.51
N SER A 120 -7.21 7.10 10.76
CA SER A 120 -7.82 7.51 12.03
C SER A 120 -9.09 6.71 12.34
N SER A 121 -9.95 6.52 11.34
CA SER A 121 -11.16 5.69 11.48
C SER A 121 -10.84 4.22 11.80
N LEU A 122 -9.86 3.62 11.11
CA LEU A 122 -9.45 2.24 11.39
C LEU A 122 -8.93 2.06 12.83
N LEU A 123 -8.19 3.04 13.34
CA LEU A 123 -7.59 2.97 14.67
C LEU A 123 -8.60 3.23 15.80
N THR A 124 -9.62 4.06 15.55
CA THR A 124 -10.59 4.48 16.58
C THR A 124 -11.89 3.67 16.56
N VAL A 125 -12.38 3.31 15.38
CA VAL A 125 -13.63 2.57 15.18
C VAL A 125 -13.38 1.09 14.87
N GLY A 126 -12.28 0.80 14.18
CA GLY A 126 -11.96 -0.55 13.68
C GLY A 126 -12.19 -0.69 12.18
N PRO A 127 -11.82 -1.85 11.60
CA PRO A 127 -11.99 -2.10 10.17
C PRO A 127 -13.48 -2.27 9.80
N PRO A 128 -13.90 -1.82 8.61
CA PRO A 128 -15.27 -2.03 8.15
C PRO A 128 -15.54 -3.53 7.92
N PRO A 129 -16.80 -4.01 8.10
CA PRO A 129 -17.14 -5.41 7.90
C PRO A 129 -17.03 -5.86 6.43
N THR A 130 -17.02 -4.91 5.50
CA THR A 130 -16.87 -5.11 4.06
C THR A 130 -15.98 -4.01 3.46
N PRO A 131 -15.23 -4.26 2.37
CA PRO A 131 -14.40 -3.23 1.75
C PRO A 131 -15.20 -2.00 1.34
N VAL A 132 -14.67 -0.81 1.62
CA VAL A 132 -15.30 0.47 1.28
C VAL A 132 -14.62 1.08 0.06
N ARG A 133 -15.42 1.67 -0.85
CA ARG A 133 -14.86 2.43 -1.97
C ARG A 133 -14.32 3.77 -1.49
N VAL A 134 -13.08 4.07 -1.84
CA VAL A 134 -12.42 5.35 -1.53
C VAL A 134 -12.08 6.10 -2.82
N GLY A 135 -12.12 7.44 -2.76
CA GLY A 135 -11.73 8.30 -3.86
C GLY A 135 -10.22 8.41 -4.01
N LEU A 136 -9.78 9.18 -5.02
CA LEU A 136 -8.40 9.63 -5.19
C LEU A 136 -7.90 10.33 -3.92
#